data_AF-A0AAW0AMX9-F1
#
_entry.id   AF-A0AAW0AMX9-F1
#
_cell.length_a   1.000
_cell.length_b   1.000
_cell.length_c   1.000
_cell.angle_alpha   90.00
_cell.angle_beta   90.00
_cell.angle_gamma   90.00
#
_symmetry.space_group_name_H-M   'P 1'
#
loop_
_entity.id
_entity.type
_entity.pdbx_description
1 polymer ?
#
loop_
_entity_poly.entity_id
_entity_poly.type
_entity_poly.pdbx_seq_one_letter_code
_entity_poly.pdbx_strand_id
1 'polypeptide(L)'
;MSRFCAGPSCFNTDQSANQLRLCGKCKAAHYCSKDCQRRHWPSHRLFCQKQGAQISMVLAECPSLHKTYSLRRKSMGAFLCTWICVQGLVLKFPHGYRTKFMVLSIIERKHNPSLPQTAFAFHDVSIHDICDTNEVGSHMVESERLAKRHGHIGAALLVIQATSSLRTATLVRAVPVVLTLEDMAYEKEEHWEDMTKVIINEAIDWRRMRKWEAGLNVAVF
;
A
#
# COMPACT_ATOMS: atom_id res chain seq x y z
N MET A 1 -1.17 -1.26 10.87
CA MET A 1 -1.19 0.08 10.24
C MET A 1 -2.45 0.81 10.66
N SER A 2 -2.26 1.88 11.42
CA SER A 2 -3.34 2.81 11.73
C SER A 2 -3.74 3.54 10.45
N ARG A 3 -5.02 3.48 10.09
CA ARG A 3 -5.58 4.31 9.03
C ARG A 3 -6.07 5.61 9.65
N PHE A 4 -5.84 6.72 8.97
CA PHE A 4 -6.21 8.05 9.46
C PHE A 4 -7.34 8.66 8.64
N CYS A 5 -8.19 9.44 9.31
CA CYS A 5 -9.16 10.29 8.62
C CYS A 5 -8.42 11.40 7.87
N ALA A 6 -8.66 11.51 6.55
CA ALA A 6 -8.10 12.58 5.73
C ALA A 6 -8.84 13.93 5.89
N GLY A 7 -9.85 14.00 6.75
CA GLY A 7 -10.53 15.26 7.07
C GLY A 7 -9.53 16.29 7.62
N PRO A 8 -9.58 17.56 7.18
CA PRO A 8 -8.75 18.60 7.78
C PRO A 8 -9.09 18.74 9.27
N SER A 9 -8.05 18.85 10.09
CA SER A 9 -8.14 18.97 11.55
C SER A 9 -8.88 17.83 12.26
N CYS A 10 -9.05 16.68 11.60
CA CYS A 10 -9.56 15.47 12.22
C CYS A 10 -8.40 14.58 12.67
N PHE A 11 -8.55 13.96 13.85
CA PHE A 11 -7.58 13.03 14.43
C PHE A 11 -8.15 11.62 14.62
N ASN A 12 -9.33 11.33 14.05
CA ASN A 12 -9.91 9.99 14.12
C ASN A 12 -9.06 8.98 13.34
N THR A 13 -8.90 7.81 13.93
CA THR A 13 -8.19 6.66 13.38
C THR A 13 -9.15 5.48 13.21
N ASP A 14 -8.72 4.40 12.55
CA ASP A 14 -9.48 3.15 12.51
C ASP A 14 -9.56 2.41 13.85
N GLN A 15 -8.77 2.82 14.85
CA GLN A 15 -8.88 2.35 16.24
C GLN A 15 -9.91 3.15 17.05
N SER A 16 -10.31 4.33 16.57
CA SER A 16 -11.41 5.08 17.19
C SER A 16 -12.74 4.33 16.98
N ALA A 17 -13.74 4.59 17.84
CA ALA A 17 -15.08 3.99 17.71
C ALA A 17 -15.75 4.22 16.34
N ASN A 18 -15.22 5.13 15.51
CA ASN A 18 -15.70 5.41 14.17
C ASN A 18 -14.95 4.58 13.12
N GLN A 19 -15.66 3.65 12.47
CA GLN A 19 -15.14 2.97 11.29
C GLN A 19 -14.87 3.97 10.15
N LEU A 20 -13.61 4.02 9.70
CA LEU A 20 -13.23 4.84 8.56
C LEU A 20 -13.76 4.26 7.24
N ARG A 21 -14.34 5.12 6.41
CA ARG A 21 -14.90 4.78 5.09
C ARG A 21 -13.96 5.23 3.98
N LEU A 22 -13.74 4.38 3.00
CA LEU A 22 -12.97 4.72 1.79
C LEU A 22 -13.76 5.70 0.91
N CYS A 23 -13.04 6.61 0.26
CA CYS A 23 -13.59 7.39 -0.84
C CYS A 23 -14.15 6.45 -1.92
N GLY A 24 -15.44 6.58 -2.22
CA GLY A 24 -16.14 5.68 -3.14
C GLY A 24 -15.56 5.67 -4.56
N LYS A 25 -14.99 6.79 -5.00
CA LYS A 25 -14.47 7.00 -6.35
C LYS A 25 -13.01 6.57 -6.51
N CYS A 26 -12.09 7.19 -5.76
CA CYS A 26 -10.64 6.92 -5.92
C CYS A 26 -10.10 5.76 -5.05
N LYS A 27 -10.87 5.29 -4.06
CA LYS A 27 -10.46 4.21 -3.12
C LYS A 27 -9.11 4.44 -2.41
N ALA A 28 -8.68 5.69 -2.29
CA ALA A 28 -7.38 6.06 -1.73
C ALA A 28 -7.48 6.71 -0.33
N ALA A 29 -8.39 7.69 -0.16
CA ALA A 29 -8.57 8.42 1.10
C ALA A 29 -9.61 7.75 2.02
N HIS A 30 -9.45 7.91 3.33
CA HIS A 30 -10.35 7.39 4.37
C HIS A 30 -11.00 8.54 5.14
N TYR A 31 -12.26 8.41 5.53
CA TYR A 31 -13.00 9.43 6.27
C TYR A 31 -13.87 8.80 7.36
N CYS A 32 -13.88 9.40 8.55
CA CYS A 32 -14.79 8.99 9.62
C CYS A 32 -16.25 9.44 9.35
N SER A 33 -16.45 10.49 8.56
CA SER A 33 -17.77 11.05 8.25
C SER A 33 -17.83 11.70 6.87
N LYS A 34 -19.05 11.89 6.35
CA LYS A 34 -19.29 12.66 5.12
C LYS A 34 -18.83 14.12 5.26
N ASP A 35 -18.83 14.68 6.47
CA ASP A 35 -18.39 16.05 6.71
C ASP A 35 -16.88 16.20 6.59
N CYS A 36 -16.11 15.22 7.08
CA CYS A 36 -14.67 15.17 6.86
C CYS A 36 -14.34 15.04 5.36
N GLN A 37 -15.11 14.23 4.63
CA GLN A 37 -14.96 14.12 3.18
C GLN A 37 -15.28 15.45 2.47
N ARG A 38 -16.39 16.12 2.83
CA ARG A 38 -16.78 17.43 2.26
C ARG A 38 -15.74 18.51 2.53
N ARG A 39 -15.21 18.58 3.75
CA ARG A 39 -14.15 19.53 4.12
C ARG A 39 -12.82 19.25 3.41
N HIS A 40 -12.48 17.98 3.17
CA HIS A 40 -11.28 17.60 2.42
C HIS A 40 -11.45 17.74 0.89
N TRP A 41 -12.70 17.87 0.39
CA TRP A 41 -12.99 17.86 -1.04
C TRP A 41 -12.22 18.90 -1.86
N PRO A 42 -12.05 20.17 -1.43
CA PRO A 42 -11.36 21.18 -2.23
C PRO A 42 -9.94 20.76 -2.64
N SER A 43 -9.16 20.17 -1.71
CA SER A 43 -7.82 19.66 -2.00
C SER A 43 -7.82 18.27 -2.63
N HIS A 44 -8.83 17.44 -2.36
CA HIS A 44 -8.89 16.05 -2.85
C HIS A 44 -9.43 15.92 -4.28
N ARG A 45 -10.26 16.86 -4.76
CA ARG A 45 -11.08 16.72 -5.97
C ARG A 45 -10.26 16.35 -7.22
N LEU A 46 -9.19 17.11 -7.51
CA LEU A 46 -8.40 16.93 -8.73
C LEU A 46 -7.80 15.52 -8.80
N PHE A 47 -7.13 15.13 -7.71
CA PHE A 47 -6.60 13.78 -7.55
C PHE A 47 -7.71 12.72 -7.67
N CYS A 48 -8.82 12.90 -6.94
CA CYS A 48 -9.90 11.93 -6.91
C CYS A 48 -10.53 11.70 -8.29
N GLN A 49 -10.60 12.73 -9.12
CA GLN A 49 -11.13 12.64 -10.48
C GLN A 49 -10.21 11.81 -11.38
N LYS A 50 -8.91 12.11 -11.39
CA LYS A 50 -7.91 11.39 -12.21
C LYS A 50 -7.80 9.92 -11.82
N GLN A 51 -7.56 9.66 -10.53
CA GLN A 51 -7.45 8.29 -10.02
C GLN A 51 -8.74 7.50 -10.22
N GLY A 52 -9.90 8.14 -10.02
CA GLY A 52 -11.19 7.52 -10.24
C GLY A 52 -11.41 7.14 -11.71
N ALA A 53 -11.02 8.01 -12.65
CA ALA A 53 -11.13 7.73 -14.08
C ALA A 53 -10.23 6.56 -14.50
N GLN A 54 -8.98 6.54 -14.03
CA GLN A 54 -8.05 5.42 -14.27
C GLN A 54 -8.64 4.10 -13.75
N ILE A 55 -9.14 4.09 -12.51
CA ILE A 55 -9.78 2.92 -11.92
C ILE A 55 -10.98 2.46 -12.77
N SER A 56 -11.88 3.37 -13.12
CA SER A 56 -13.07 3.04 -13.90
C SER A 56 -12.72 2.46 -15.28
N MET A 57 -11.75 3.06 -15.97
CA MET A 57 -11.29 2.58 -17.28
C MET A 57 -10.69 1.18 -17.19
N VAL A 58 -9.74 0.98 -16.26
CA VAL A 58 -9.04 -0.30 -16.10
C VAL A 58 -9.99 -1.41 -15.65
N LEU A 59 -10.94 -1.12 -14.76
CA LEU A 59 -11.92 -2.12 -14.31
C LEU A 59 -13.02 -2.40 -15.33
N ALA A 60 -13.28 -1.48 -16.27
CA ALA A 60 -14.16 -1.75 -17.40
C ALA A 60 -13.51 -2.74 -18.37
N GLU A 61 -12.21 -2.59 -18.63
CA GLU A 61 -11.44 -3.52 -19.46
C GLU A 61 -11.20 -4.87 -18.76
N CYS A 62 -10.81 -4.83 -17.48
CA CYS A 62 -10.41 -6.00 -16.72
C CYS A 62 -11.01 -5.97 -15.29
N PRO A 63 -12.27 -6.42 -15.12
CA PRO A 63 -12.97 -6.39 -13.83
C PRO A 63 -12.27 -7.19 -12.73
N SER A 64 -11.52 -8.23 -13.09
CA SER A 64 -10.83 -9.11 -12.15
C SER A 64 -9.74 -8.39 -11.34
N LEU A 65 -9.18 -7.28 -11.86
CA LEU A 65 -8.24 -6.43 -11.14
C LEU A 65 -8.86 -5.77 -9.89
N HIS A 66 -10.18 -5.76 -9.75
CA HIS A 66 -10.85 -5.38 -8.49
C HIS A 66 -10.37 -6.25 -7.31
N LYS A 67 -9.96 -7.50 -7.51
CA LYS A 67 -9.45 -8.39 -6.44
C LYS A 67 -8.27 -7.77 -5.67
N THR A 68 -7.54 -6.81 -6.27
CA THR A 68 -6.47 -6.06 -5.58
C THR A 68 -6.98 -5.18 -4.42
N TYR A 69 -8.26 -4.78 -4.40
CA TYR A 69 -8.84 -4.05 -3.28
C TYR A 69 -8.90 -4.88 -1.99
N SER A 70 -9.07 -6.20 -2.11
CA SER A 70 -9.06 -7.12 -0.95
C SER A 70 -7.67 -7.37 -0.38
N LEU A 71 -6.59 -7.18 -1.16
CA LEU A 71 -5.21 -7.37 -0.68
C LEU A 71 -4.87 -6.45 0.50
N ARG A 72 -5.43 -5.23 0.52
CA ARG A 72 -5.24 -4.24 1.62
C ARG A 72 -6.14 -4.49 2.83
N ARG A 73 -7.12 -5.40 2.74
CA ARG A 73 -8.22 -5.52 3.73
C ARG A 73 -7.91 -6.48 4.89
N LYS A 74 -7.05 -7.49 4.68
CA LYS A 74 -6.59 -8.41 5.74
C LYS A 74 -5.33 -7.85 6.41
N SER A 75 -5.17 -8.05 7.73
CA SER A 75 -4.06 -7.53 8.54
C SER A 75 -2.67 -7.80 7.94
N MET A 76 -2.52 -8.97 7.31
CA MET A 76 -1.32 -9.39 6.58
C MET A 76 -0.87 -8.40 5.50
N GLY A 77 -1.80 -7.80 4.76
CA GLY A 77 -1.48 -6.89 3.66
C GLY A 77 -0.88 -5.56 4.14
N ALA A 78 -1.30 -5.05 5.29
CA ALA A 78 -0.78 -3.82 5.86
C ALA A 78 0.64 -3.99 6.40
N PHE A 79 0.90 -5.08 7.12
CA PHE A 79 2.22 -5.42 7.64
C PHE A 79 3.21 -5.63 6.50
N LEU A 80 2.86 -6.47 5.52
CA LEU A 80 3.73 -6.78 4.39
C LEU A 80 4.10 -5.51 3.60
N CYS A 81 3.15 -4.61 3.35
CA CYS A 81 3.44 -3.33 2.69
C CYS A 81 4.43 -2.48 3.50
N THR A 82 4.31 -2.49 4.83
CA THR A 82 5.20 -1.74 5.71
C THR A 82 6.61 -2.33 5.66
N TRP A 83 6.72 -3.64 5.87
CA TRP A 83 7.99 -4.35 5.85
C TRP A 83 8.74 -4.22 4.52
N ILE A 84 8.05 -4.42 3.39
CA ILE A 84 8.61 -4.23 2.04
C ILE A 84 9.17 -2.81 1.87
N CYS A 85 8.39 -1.79 2.25
CA CYS A 85 8.85 -0.40 2.16
C CYS A 85 10.02 -0.12 3.09
N VAL A 86 10.00 -0.63 4.32
CA VAL A 86 11.08 -0.42 5.27
C VAL A 86 12.37 -1.03 4.74
N GLN A 87 12.35 -2.30 4.34
CA GLN A 87 13.52 -3.02 3.85
C GLN A 87 14.09 -2.42 2.55
N GLY A 88 13.26 -2.30 1.51
CA GLY A 88 13.77 -1.92 0.20
C GLY A 88 13.88 -0.40 -0.02
N LEU A 89 13.24 0.44 0.79
CA LEU A 89 13.26 1.90 0.61
C LEU A 89 13.85 2.63 1.82
N VAL A 90 13.28 2.47 3.02
CA VAL A 90 13.66 3.29 4.18
C VAL A 90 15.07 2.96 4.67
N LEU A 91 15.39 1.68 4.88
CA LEU A 91 16.72 1.23 5.32
C LEU A 91 17.77 1.43 4.23
N LYS A 92 17.39 1.30 2.96
CA LYS A 92 18.28 1.54 1.81
C LYS A 92 18.59 3.03 1.60
N PHE A 93 17.65 3.92 1.95
CA PHE A 93 17.78 5.37 1.80
C PHE A 93 17.30 6.14 3.04
N PRO A 94 17.99 6.06 4.20
CA PRO A 94 17.51 6.64 5.47
C PRO A 94 17.22 8.14 5.42
N HIS A 95 18.00 8.88 4.62
CA HIS A 95 17.85 10.32 4.41
C HIS A 95 17.17 10.68 3.08
N GLY A 96 16.88 9.70 2.22
CA GLY A 96 16.41 9.91 0.85
C GLY A 96 15.07 9.24 0.50
N TYR A 97 14.47 8.46 1.41
CA TYR A 97 13.23 7.75 1.11
C TYR A 97 12.03 8.67 0.79
N ARG A 98 12.09 9.96 1.15
CA ARG A 98 11.03 10.94 0.88
C ARG A 98 11.02 11.45 -0.55
N THR A 99 12.12 11.28 -1.28
CA THR A 99 12.25 11.67 -2.69
C THR A 99 12.11 10.47 -3.62
N LYS A 100 11.76 9.30 -3.09
CA LYS A 100 11.66 8.05 -3.83
C LYS A 100 10.37 7.32 -3.46
N PHE A 101 9.89 6.48 -4.38
CA PHE A 101 8.81 5.56 -4.13
C PHE A 101 9.18 4.17 -4.65
N MET A 102 8.61 3.16 -4.01
CA MET A 102 8.79 1.77 -4.42
C MET A 102 7.59 1.31 -5.24
N VAL A 103 7.81 0.57 -6.31
CA VAL A 103 6.77 -0.10 -7.10
C VAL A 103 6.86 -1.59 -6.87
N LEU A 104 5.84 -2.17 -6.25
CA LEU A 104 5.62 -3.61 -6.21
C LEU A 104 4.74 -4.02 -7.39
N SER A 105 5.34 -4.71 -8.36
CA SER A 105 4.65 -5.21 -9.54
C SER A 105 4.14 -6.63 -9.29
N ILE A 106 2.85 -6.83 -9.52
CA ILE A 106 2.18 -8.12 -9.42
C ILE A 106 1.37 -8.40 -10.69
N ILE A 107 1.29 -9.68 -11.08
CA ILE A 107 0.57 -10.11 -12.27
C ILE A 107 -0.52 -11.09 -11.89
N GLU A 108 -1.71 -10.88 -12.43
CA GLU A 108 -2.82 -11.80 -12.26
C GLU A 108 -2.48 -13.19 -12.82
N ARG A 109 -2.74 -14.23 -12.04
CA ARG A 109 -2.58 -15.61 -12.48
C ARG A 109 -3.70 -15.98 -13.45
N LYS A 110 -3.35 -16.68 -14.55
CA LYS A 110 -4.32 -17.18 -15.54
C LYS A 110 -5.36 -18.12 -14.93
N HIS A 111 -4.93 -18.99 -14.02
CA HIS A 111 -5.83 -19.88 -13.30
C HIS A 111 -6.37 -19.19 -12.06
N ASN A 112 -7.68 -19.31 -11.82
CA ASN A 112 -8.30 -18.84 -10.58
C ASN A 112 -7.81 -19.74 -9.43
N PRO A 113 -6.93 -19.25 -8.54
CA PRO A 113 -6.36 -20.10 -7.53
C PRO A 113 -7.41 -20.44 -6.46
N SER A 114 -7.21 -21.58 -5.80
CA SER A 114 -8.06 -22.06 -4.70
C SER A 114 -8.19 -21.05 -3.55
N LEU A 115 -7.18 -20.17 -3.41
CA LEU A 115 -7.11 -19.12 -2.42
C LEU A 115 -7.18 -17.75 -3.09
N PRO A 116 -8.21 -16.91 -2.85
CA PRO A 116 -8.34 -15.59 -3.48
C PRO A 116 -7.14 -14.67 -3.26
N GLN A 117 -6.39 -14.84 -2.17
CA GLN A 117 -5.20 -14.07 -1.85
C GLN A 117 -4.00 -14.37 -2.76
N THR A 118 -3.97 -15.51 -3.46
CA THR A 118 -2.91 -15.85 -4.42
C THR A 118 -3.30 -15.53 -5.86
N ALA A 119 -4.41 -14.79 -6.07
CA ALA A 119 -4.89 -14.36 -7.40
C ALA A 119 -3.85 -13.59 -8.22
N PHE A 120 -2.85 -13.01 -7.54
CA PHE A 120 -1.71 -12.35 -8.16
C PHE A 120 -0.41 -13.03 -7.75
N ALA A 121 0.55 -13.06 -8.67
CA ALA A 121 1.91 -13.50 -8.42
C ALA A 121 2.84 -12.27 -8.35
N PHE A 122 3.90 -12.39 -7.54
CA PHE A 122 5.01 -11.45 -7.59
C PHE A 122 5.62 -11.44 -8.99
N HIS A 123 5.90 -10.24 -9.52
CA HIS A 123 6.64 -10.07 -10.77
C HIS A 123 7.98 -9.38 -10.53
N ASP A 124 7.96 -8.21 -9.88
CA ASP A 124 9.15 -7.38 -9.73
C ASP A 124 8.97 -6.36 -8.59
N VAL A 125 10.08 -5.83 -8.08
CA VAL A 125 10.11 -4.65 -7.22
C VAL A 125 11.15 -3.65 -7.73
N SER A 126 10.75 -2.39 -7.88
CA SER A 126 11.65 -1.34 -8.38
C SER A 126 11.49 -0.05 -7.59
N ILE A 127 12.50 0.82 -7.66
CA ILE A 127 12.55 2.08 -6.93
C ILE A 127 12.68 3.21 -7.95
N HIS A 128 11.87 4.24 -7.77
CA HIS A 128 11.74 5.36 -8.69
C HIS A 128 11.84 6.68 -7.93
N ASP A 129 12.33 7.72 -8.58
CA ASP A 129 12.34 9.07 -8.02
C ASP A 129 10.94 9.68 -8.05
N ILE A 130 10.58 10.37 -6.97
CA ILE A 130 9.38 11.18 -6.92
C ILE A 130 9.68 12.46 -7.70
N CYS A 131 8.96 12.68 -8.79
CA CYS A 131 8.93 13.95 -9.47
C CYS A 131 7.79 14.80 -8.92
N ASP A 132 8.08 16.03 -8.50
CA ASP A 132 7.11 16.95 -7.86
C ASP A 132 5.84 17.23 -8.69
N THR A 133 5.88 16.93 -9.99
CA THR A 133 4.79 17.22 -10.95
C THR A 133 3.85 16.04 -11.20
N ASN A 134 4.10 14.85 -10.64
CA ASN A 134 3.26 13.67 -10.87
C ASN A 134 2.30 13.38 -9.69
N GLU A 135 1.31 12.52 -9.92
CA GLU A 135 0.29 12.17 -8.92
C GLU A 135 0.88 11.53 -7.66
N VAL A 136 2.02 10.85 -7.82
CA VAL A 136 2.77 10.18 -6.76
C VAL A 136 3.37 11.20 -5.79
N GLY A 137 3.90 12.32 -6.29
CA GLY A 137 4.41 13.42 -5.46
C GLY A 137 3.32 14.04 -4.59
N SER A 138 2.16 14.37 -5.18
CA SER A 138 1.01 14.89 -4.42
C SER A 138 0.53 13.91 -3.34
N HIS A 139 0.55 12.61 -3.64
CA HIS A 139 0.25 11.56 -2.69
C HIS A 139 1.23 11.51 -1.52
N MET A 140 2.52 11.60 -1.82
CA MET A 140 3.56 11.56 -0.81
C MET A 140 3.43 12.74 0.16
N VAL A 141 3.29 13.96 -0.36
CA VAL A 141 3.13 15.18 0.44
C VAL A 141 1.93 15.08 1.39
N GLU A 142 0.76 14.68 0.89
CA GLU A 142 -0.44 14.56 1.73
C GLU A 142 -0.30 13.43 2.76
N SER A 143 0.32 12.32 2.37
CA SER A 143 0.53 11.17 3.27
C SER A 143 1.50 11.49 4.39
N GLU A 144 2.59 12.19 4.08
CA GLU A 144 3.55 12.67 5.06
C GLU A 144 2.91 13.67 6.02
N ARG A 145 2.17 14.64 5.49
CA ARG A 145 1.44 15.61 6.30
C ARG A 145 0.44 14.94 7.25
N LEU A 146 -0.29 13.94 6.77
CA LEU A 146 -1.26 13.20 7.56
C LEU A 146 -0.57 12.36 8.64
N ALA A 147 0.50 11.64 8.30
CA ALA A 147 1.27 10.86 9.27
C ALA A 147 1.83 11.74 10.39
N LYS A 148 2.49 12.85 10.04
CA LYS A 148 3.06 13.80 11.00
C LYS A 148 2.01 14.43 11.91
N ARG A 149 0.83 14.76 11.37
CA ARG A 149 -0.28 15.29 12.18
C ARG A 149 -0.69 14.31 13.29
N HIS A 150 -0.63 13.02 13.02
CA HIS A 150 -0.96 11.97 13.97
C HIS A 150 0.24 11.55 14.86
N GLY A 151 1.33 12.33 14.88
CA GLY A 151 2.49 12.08 15.75
C GLY A 151 3.45 11.00 15.24
N HIS A 152 3.31 10.57 13.99
CA HIS A 152 4.24 9.61 13.36
C HIS A 152 5.44 10.31 12.73
N ILE A 153 6.51 9.56 12.45
CA ILE A 153 7.76 10.07 11.87
C ILE A 153 7.53 10.68 10.48
N GLY A 154 6.66 10.03 9.72
CA GLY A 154 6.30 10.42 8.37
C GLY A 154 5.63 9.29 7.62
N ALA A 155 5.66 9.37 6.31
CA ALA A 155 5.21 8.31 5.43
C ALA A 155 6.30 7.96 4.42
N ALA A 156 6.31 6.72 3.96
CA ALA A 156 6.93 6.27 2.73
C ALA A 156 5.83 5.87 1.73
N LEU A 157 6.16 5.74 0.45
CA LEU A 157 5.19 5.41 -0.58
C LEU A 157 5.52 4.09 -1.27
N LEU A 158 4.60 3.12 -1.11
CA LEU A 158 4.55 1.90 -1.92
C LEU A 158 3.50 2.09 -3.01
N VAL A 159 3.83 1.77 -4.24
CA VAL A 159 2.90 1.72 -5.36
C VAL A 159 2.70 0.25 -5.71
N ILE A 160 1.46 -0.23 -5.63
CA ILE A 160 1.10 -1.56 -6.09
C ILE A 160 0.65 -1.43 -7.54
N GLN A 161 1.41 -2.04 -8.45
CA GLN A 161 1.09 -2.12 -9.87
C GLN A 161 0.60 -3.53 -10.18
N ALA A 162 -0.71 -3.67 -10.42
CA ALA A 162 -1.32 -4.94 -10.73
C ALA A 162 -1.69 -5.03 -12.20
N THR A 163 -1.08 -5.98 -12.90
CA THR A 163 -1.29 -6.18 -14.34
C THR A 163 -2.14 -7.42 -14.59
N SER A 164 -3.05 -7.34 -15.56
CA SER A 164 -3.92 -8.46 -15.94
C SER A 164 -3.12 -9.65 -16.48
N SER A 165 -3.73 -10.83 -16.45
CA SER A 165 -3.08 -12.06 -16.92
C SER A 165 -2.69 -12.04 -18.40
N LEU A 166 -3.40 -11.23 -19.20
CA LEU A 166 -3.14 -10.97 -20.62
C LEU A 166 -2.24 -9.74 -20.85
N ARG A 167 -1.84 -9.03 -19.79
CA ARG A 167 -1.05 -7.78 -19.83
C ARG A 167 -1.67 -6.64 -20.65
N THR A 168 -2.99 -6.65 -20.80
CA THR A 168 -3.73 -5.59 -21.51
C THR A 168 -4.09 -4.42 -20.61
N ALA A 169 -4.30 -4.70 -19.31
CA ALA A 169 -4.75 -3.73 -18.33
C ALA A 169 -3.81 -3.69 -17.13
N THR A 170 -3.53 -2.49 -16.61
CA THR A 170 -2.73 -2.30 -15.39
C THR A 170 -3.42 -1.33 -14.44
N LEU A 171 -3.69 -1.79 -13.21
CA LEU A 171 -4.22 -0.99 -12.12
C LEU A 171 -3.09 -0.58 -11.19
N VAL A 172 -2.89 0.73 -11.04
CA VAL A 172 -1.87 1.29 -10.14
C VAL A 172 -2.54 1.84 -8.89
N ARG A 173 -1.95 1.59 -7.72
CA ARG A 173 -2.44 2.10 -6.44
C ARG A 173 -1.31 2.60 -5.55
N ALA A 174 -1.37 3.85 -5.17
CA ALA A 174 -0.52 4.40 -4.13
C ALA A 174 -0.99 3.94 -2.74
N VAL A 175 -0.08 3.33 -1.99
CA VAL A 175 -0.28 2.81 -0.63
C VAL A 175 0.70 3.55 0.28
N PRO A 176 0.21 4.54 1.04
CA PRO A 176 1.05 5.22 2.01
C PRO A 176 1.38 4.29 3.16
N VAL A 177 2.68 4.20 3.47
CA VAL A 177 3.25 3.46 4.58
C VAL A 177 3.60 4.44 5.68
N VAL A 178 2.82 4.44 6.76
CA VAL A 178 3.06 5.30 7.93
C VAL A 178 4.23 4.72 8.71
N LEU A 179 5.23 5.55 9.01
CA LEU A 179 6.44 5.14 9.72
C LEU A 179 6.36 5.50 11.21
N THR A 180 6.54 4.48 12.04
CA THR A 180 6.66 4.58 13.50
C THR A 180 8.12 4.45 13.94
N LEU A 181 8.40 4.69 15.22
CA LEU A 181 9.74 4.46 15.78
C LEU A 181 10.14 2.98 15.73
N GLU A 182 9.18 2.07 15.91
CA GLU A 182 9.41 0.62 15.79
C GLU A 182 9.83 0.23 14.38
N ASP A 183 9.21 0.84 13.36
CA ASP A 183 9.56 0.58 11.95
C ASP A 183 11.00 1.00 11.61
N MET A 184 11.55 1.99 12.33
CA MET A 184 12.93 2.45 12.14
C MET A 184 13.96 1.57 12.87
N ALA A 185 13.50 0.67 13.75
CA ALA A 185 14.35 -0.25 14.50
C ALA A 185 14.56 -1.60 13.78
N TYR A 186 13.97 -1.79 12.59
CA TYR A 186 14.16 -3.00 11.82
C TYR A 186 15.62 -3.18 11.40
N GLU A 187 16.12 -4.39 11.58
CA GLU A 187 17.38 -4.82 10.99
C GLU A 187 17.20 -5.07 9.49
N LYS A 188 18.26 -4.79 8.73
CA LYS A 188 18.26 -5.00 7.29
C LYS A 188 18.29 -6.49 6.99
N GLU A 189 17.34 -6.95 6.18
CA GLU A 189 17.29 -8.31 5.67
C GLU A 189 17.88 -8.35 4.25
N GLU A 190 18.93 -9.14 4.03
CA GLU A 190 19.62 -9.19 2.73
C GLU A 190 18.75 -9.84 1.64
N HIS A 191 17.90 -10.80 2.00
CA HIS A 191 17.09 -11.58 1.06
C HIS A 191 15.61 -11.14 1.03
N TRP A 192 15.33 -9.89 1.40
CA TRP A 192 13.95 -9.41 1.56
C TRP A 192 13.11 -9.51 0.28
N GLU A 193 13.73 -9.42 -0.90
CA GLU A 193 13.07 -9.54 -2.20
C GLU A 193 12.57 -10.97 -2.45
N ASP A 194 13.42 -11.97 -2.17
CA ASP A 194 13.06 -13.39 -2.28
C ASP A 194 11.96 -13.76 -1.28
N MET A 195 12.06 -13.26 -0.04
CA MET A 195 11.00 -13.42 0.95
C MET A 195 9.69 -12.79 0.46
N THR A 196 9.74 -11.56 -0.07
CA THR A 196 8.58 -10.86 -0.64
C THR A 196 7.89 -11.70 -1.72
N LYS A 197 8.69 -12.28 -2.62
CA LYS A 197 8.21 -13.17 -3.68
C LYS A 197 7.49 -14.40 -3.11
N VAL A 198 8.09 -15.08 -2.13
CA VAL A 198 7.50 -16.27 -1.49
C VAL A 198 6.18 -15.89 -0.80
N ILE A 199 6.16 -14.84 0.02
CA ILE A 199 4.96 -14.43 0.78
C ILE A 199 3.79 -14.11 -0.15
N ILE A 200 4.04 -13.35 -1.23
CA ILE A 200 2.99 -12.98 -2.19
C ILE A 200 2.49 -14.21 -2.94
N ASN A 201 3.39 -15.10 -3.35
CA ASN A 201 3.02 -16.24 -4.18
C ASN A 201 2.28 -17.34 -3.41
N GLU A 202 2.68 -17.59 -2.18
CA GLU A 202 2.16 -18.68 -1.34
C GLU A 202 1.14 -18.19 -0.31
N ALA A 203 0.95 -16.87 -0.22
CA ALA A 203 0.14 -16.23 0.81
C ALA A 203 0.53 -16.66 2.24
N ILE A 204 1.83 -16.79 2.49
CA ILE A 204 2.36 -17.15 3.80
C ILE A 204 1.87 -16.16 4.86
N ASP A 205 1.30 -16.68 5.94
CA ASP A 205 0.94 -15.86 7.11
C ASP A 205 2.21 -15.25 7.70
N TRP A 206 2.24 -13.93 7.82
CA TRP A 206 3.32 -13.16 8.45
C TRP A 206 3.69 -13.64 9.87
N ARG A 207 2.79 -14.30 10.60
CA ARG A 207 3.13 -14.95 11.89
C ARG A 207 4.18 -16.05 11.72
N ARG A 208 4.23 -16.69 10.55
CA ARG A 208 5.29 -17.63 10.17
C ARG A 208 6.57 -16.89 9.80
N MET A 209 6.50 -15.69 9.22
CA MET A 209 7.70 -14.87 8.95
C MET A 209 8.45 -14.48 10.22
N ARG A 210 7.76 -14.01 11.27
CA ARG A 210 8.44 -13.70 12.55
C ARG A 210 9.12 -14.91 13.19
N LYS A 211 8.62 -16.12 12.93
CA LYS A 211 9.29 -17.36 13.35
C LYS A 211 10.55 -17.61 12.50
N TRP A 212 10.49 -17.30 11.21
CA TRP A 212 11.61 -17.38 10.28
C TRP A 212 12.72 -16.38 10.64
N GLU A 213 12.37 -15.11 10.90
CA GLU A 213 13.29 -14.07 11.41
C GLU A 213 13.88 -14.44 12.79
N ALA A 214 13.13 -15.16 13.62
CA ALA A 214 13.61 -15.66 14.92
C ALA A 214 14.42 -16.96 14.84
N GLY A 215 14.74 -17.47 13.64
CA GLY A 215 15.47 -18.73 13.46
C GLY A 215 14.73 -19.98 13.94
N LEU A 216 13.41 -19.88 14.18
CA LEU A 216 12.59 -21.00 14.60
C LEU A 216 12.16 -21.79 13.37
N ASN A 217 12.52 -23.08 13.31
CA ASN A 217 12.17 -24.01 12.22
C ASN A 217 10.71 -23.88 11.80
N VAL A 218 10.48 -23.17 10.69
CA VAL A 218 9.17 -23.14 10.03
C VAL A 218 9.13 -24.34 9.11
N ALA A 219 8.42 -25.40 9.52
CA ALA A 219 8.14 -26.52 8.63
C ALA A 219 7.39 -26.00 7.40
N VAL A 220 8.02 -26.11 6.24
CA VAL A 220 7.44 -25.85 4.93
C VAL A 220 6.47 -27.00 4.65
N PHE A 221 5.19 -26.72 4.56
CA PHE A 221 4.14 -27.63 4.08
C PHE A 221 3.35 -26.91 2.99
#